data_AF-A0A0E0A4Z3-F1
#
_entry.id   AF-A0A0E0A4Z3-F1
#
_cell.length_a   1.000
_cell.length_b   1.000
_cell.length_c   1.000
_cell.angle_alpha   90.00
_cell.angle_beta   90.00
_cell.angle_gamma   90.00
#
_symmetry.space_group_name_H-M   'P 1'
#
loop_
_entity.id
_entity.type
_entity.pdbx_description
1 polymer ?
#
loop_
_entity_poly.entity_id
_entity_poly.type
_entity_poly.pdbx_seq_one_letter_code
_entity_poly.pdbx_strand_id
1 'polypeptide(L)'
;MLTLKHVLVLDNFQYFLPKCPALEWLEILMCSQLHNLHVSEPLLRLEFLRVQGCAINKIELHAPKLTTFEYRGCFKVIIALHKCLKLKTASIASHIEDNLEYVFTGLPNGLPHVERLHVKVFVRTQIPGFTQLPLKFINLRHLIMRITFGSAKRFGKNAVLQLAYLLEAAPLLVDLHLDVSYYAICTFILFVVLNTL
;
A
#
# COMPACT_ATOMS: atom_id res chain seq x y z
N MET A 1 -16.95 -9.21 -13.01
CA MET A 1 -16.76 -8.33 -11.83
C MET A 1 -17.47 -8.96 -10.63
N LEU A 2 -16.81 -9.01 -9.47
CA LEU A 2 -17.39 -9.44 -8.19
C LEU A 2 -17.08 -8.38 -7.13
N THR A 3 -18.11 -7.85 -6.47
CA THR A 3 -17.97 -6.90 -5.37
C THR A 3 -18.68 -7.46 -4.14
N LEU A 4 -17.94 -7.63 -3.05
CA LEU A 4 -18.47 -8.02 -1.75
C LEU A 4 -18.45 -6.82 -0.84
N LYS A 5 -19.60 -6.46 -0.29
CA LYS A 5 -19.75 -5.28 0.58
C LYS A 5 -20.58 -5.63 1.80
N HIS A 6 -20.01 -5.48 3.00
CA HIS A 6 -20.66 -5.84 4.27
C HIS A 6 -21.13 -7.30 4.34
N VAL A 7 -20.47 -8.21 3.63
CA VAL A 7 -20.82 -9.65 3.62
C VAL A 7 -19.97 -10.39 4.64
N LEU A 8 -20.57 -11.40 5.28
CA LEU A 8 -19.84 -12.40 6.06
C LEU A 8 -19.09 -13.32 5.09
N VAL A 9 -17.82 -13.02 4.89
CA VAL A 9 -16.92 -13.84 4.07
C VAL A 9 -16.16 -14.77 5.00
N LEU A 10 -16.51 -16.05 4.95
CA LEU A 10 -15.82 -17.10 5.72
C LEU A 10 -14.53 -17.53 5.00
N ASP A 11 -13.68 -18.26 5.71
CA ASP A 11 -12.38 -18.73 5.20
C ASP A 11 -12.49 -19.61 3.95
N ASN A 12 -13.68 -20.12 3.63
CA ASN A 12 -13.92 -20.90 2.40
C ASN A 12 -13.90 -20.04 1.12
N PHE A 13 -13.89 -18.71 1.23
CA PHE A 13 -13.93 -17.81 0.09
C PHE A 13 -12.75 -18.00 -0.87
N GLN A 14 -11.59 -18.41 -0.35
CA GLN A 14 -10.43 -18.73 -1.16
C GLN A 14 -10.67 -19.84 -2.19
N TYR A 15 -11.55 -20.81 -1.88
CA TYR A 15 -11.88 -21.92 -2.77
C TYR A 15 -12.96 -21.55 -3.79
N PHE A 16 -13.65 -20.42 -3.60
CA PHE A 16 -14.68 -19.93 -4.50
C PHE A 16 -14.08 -19.15 -5.67
N LEU A 17 -13.07 -18.30 -5.40
CA LEU A 17 -12.47 -17.43 -6.42
C LEU A 17 -11.95 -18.18 -7.66
N PRO A 18 -11.24 -19.33 -7.54
CA PRO A 18 -10.77 -20.09 -8.70
C PRO A 18 -11.91 -20.66 -9.56
N LYS A 19 -13.11 -20.83 -9.01
CA LYS A 19 -14.30 -21.30 -9.73
C LYS A 19 -14.94 -20.22 -10.60
N CYS A 20 -14.41 -19.00 -10.56
CA CYS A 20 -14.84 -17.87 -11.38
C CYS A 20 -13.79 -17.57 -12.47
N PRO A 21 -13.69 -18.38 -13.55
CA PRO A 21 -12.62 -18.24 -14.56
C PRO A 21 -12.68 -16.94 -15.36
N ALA A 22 -13.83 -16.25 -15.36
CA ALA A 22 -14.04 -14.95 -15.99
C ALA A 22 -13.84 -13.76 -15.03
N LEU A 23 -13.32 -13.98 -13.82
CA LEU A 23 -13.16 -12.93 -12.82
C LEU A 23 -12.02 -11.99 -13.18
N GLU A 24 -12.37 -10.79 -13.64
CA GLU A 24 -11.43 -9.72 -14.00
C GLU A 24 -11.29 -8.63 -12.92
N TRP A 25 -12.31 -8.48 -12.07
CA TRP A 25 -12.39 -7.40 -11.07
C TRP A 25 -12.94 -7.95 -9.76
N LEU A 26 -12.18 -7.78 -8.67
CA LEU A 26 -12.56 -8.21 -7.33
C LEU A 26 -12.47 -7.04 -6.33
N GLU A 27 -13.59 -6.74 -5.67
CA GLU A 27 -13.63 -5.80 -4.56
C GLU A 27 -14.15 -6.47 -3.30
N ILE A 28 -13.47 -6.24 -2.18
CA ILE A 28 -13.86 -6.71 -0.87
C ILE A 28 -13.88 -5.52 0.08
N LEU A 29 -15.08 -5.11 0.46
CA LEU A 29 -15.34 -3.86 1.15
C LEU A 29 -16.06 -4.13 2.48
N MET A 30 -15.48 -3.67 3.57
CA MET A 30 -16.09 -3.71 4.90
C MET A 30 -16.49 -5.13 5.36
N CYS A 31 -15.74 -6.15 4.94
CA CYS A 31 -15.94 -7.54 5.36
C CYS A 31 -15.09 -7.82 6.60
N SER A 32 -15.63 -7.53 7.78
CA SER A 32 -14.87 -7.56 9.05
C SER A 32 -14.42 -8.95 9.50
N GLN A 33 -15.07 -10.01 9.01
CA GLN A 33 -14.74 -11.40 9.34
C GLN A 33 -13.69 -12.02 8.39
N LEU A 34 -13.30 -11.30 7.34
CA LEU A 34 -12.26 -11.77 6.44
C LEU A 34 -10.88 -11.47 7.04
N HIS A 35 -10.25 -12.49 7.60
CA HIS A 35 -8.92 -12.37 8.22
C HIS A 35 -7.77 -12.65 7.26
N ASN A 36 -7.97 -13.48 6.24
CA ASN A 36 -6.95 -13.79 5.24
C ASN A 36 -7.59 -13.88 3.85
N LEU A 37 -6.89 -13.36 2.84
CA LEU A 37 -7.16 -13.60 1.44
C LEU A 37 -5.97 -14.36 0.88
N HIS A 38 -5.99 -15.68 1.01
CA HIS A 38 -4.99 -16.56 0.42
C HIS A 38 -5.64 -17.34 -0.72
N VAL A 39 -5.08 -17.35 -1.93
CA VAL A 39 -5.58 -18.19 -3.03
C VAL A 39 -4.44 -19.00 -3.61
N SER A 40 -4.54 -20.32 -3.53
CA SER A 40 -3.49 -21.24 -3.98
C SER A 40 -3.45 -21.35 -5.51
N GLU A 41 -4.61 -21.40 -6.15
CA GLU A 41 -4.74 -21.47 -7.60
C GLU A 41 -4.60 -20.09 -8.27
N PRO A 42 -3.99 -20.00 -9.47
CA PRO A 42 -3.86 -18.72 -10.17
C PRO A 42 -5.22 -18.15 -10.64
N LEU A 43 -5.47 -16.88 -10.35
CA LEU A 43 -6.61 -16.12 -10.88
C LEU A 43 -6.24 -15.53 -12.26
N LEU A 44 -6.39 -16.36 -13.31
CA LEU A 44 -5.82 -16.12 -14.65
C LEU A 44 -6.31 -14.85 -15.36
N ARG A 45 -7.47 -14.32 -14.99
CA ARG A 45 -8.07 -13.13 -15.61
C ARG A 45 -8.16 -11.94 -14.68
N LEU A 46 -7.78 -12.07 -13.41
CA LEU A 46 -7.94 -10.96 -12.46
C LEU A 46 -6.98 -9.83 -12.83
N GLU A 47 -7.54 -8.66 -13.11
CA GLU A 47 -6.82 -7.45 -13.53
C GLU A 47 -6.83 -6.37 -12.45
N PHE A 48 -7.87 -6.36 -11.60
CA PHE A 48 -8.04 -5.40 -10.51
C PHE A 48 -8.43 -6.08 -9.19
N LEU A 49 -7.75 -5.69 -8.11
CA LEU A 49 -8.06 -6.11 -6.74
C LEU A 49 -8.16 -4.91 -5.81
N ARG A 50 -9.27 -4.80 -5.09
CA ARG A 50 -9.46 -3.83 -4.01
C ARG A 50 -9.90 -4.50 -2.72
N VAL A 51 -9.20 -4.19 -1.63
CA VAL A 51 -9.55 -4.62 -0.27
C VAL A 51 -9.61 -3.41 0.65
N GLN A 52 -10.76 -3.14 1.24
CA GLN A 52 -10.96 -1.94 2.07
C GLN A 52 -11.78 -2.24 3.31
N GLY A 53 -11.32 -1.78 4.47
CA GLY A 53 -12.09 -1.85 5.71
C GLY A 53 -12.33 -3.27 6.23
N CYS A 54 -11.45 -4.21 5.86
CA CYS A 54 -11.47 -5.59 6.35
C CYS A 54 -10.43 -5.75 7.46
N ALA A 55 -10.67 -6.65 8.42
CA ALA A 55 -9.70 -7.00 9.48
C ALA A 55 -8.68 -8.05 8.98
N ILE A 56 -8.13 -7.79 7.79
CA ILE A 56 -7.29 -8.73 7.05
C ILE A 56 -5.83 -8.61 7.49
N ASN A 57 -5.23 -9.76 7.80
CA ASN A 57 -3.84 -9.88 8.23
C ASN A 57 -2.92 -10.29 7.08
N LYS A 58 -3.43 -10.97 6.06
CA LYS A 58 -2.64 -11.44 4.93
C LYS A 58 -3.42 -11.40 3.61
N ILE A 59 -2.77 -10.91 2.56
CA ILE A 59 -3.22 -10.95 1.17
C ILE A 59 -2.12 -11.66 0.38
N GLU A 60 -2.39 -12.87 -0.10
CA GLU A 60 -1.47 -13.68 -0.89
C GLU A 60 -2.24 -14.36 -2.01
N LEU A 61 -1.93 -14.01 -3.25
CA LEU A 61 -2.50 -14.69 -4.40
C LEU A 61 -1.58 -14.58 -5.61
N HIS A 62 -1.84 -15.44 -6.59
CA HIS A 62 -1.20 -15.37 -7.88
C HIS A 62 -2.22 -14.94 -8.94
N ALA A 63 -2.03 -13.77 -9.52
CA ALA A 63 -2.85 -13.25 -10.61
C ALA A 63 -1.94 -12.71 -11.73
N PRO A 64 -1.63 -13.51 -12.77
CA PRO A 64 -0.69 -13.13 -13.83
C PRO A 64 -1.06 -11.87 -14.62
N LYS A 65 -2.35 -11.49 -14.61
CA LYS A 65 -2.88 -10.31 -15.30
C LYS A 65 -3.17 -9.13 -14.38
N LEU A 66 -2.93 -9.25 -13.08
CA LEU A 66 -3.23 -8.17 -12.14
C LEU A 66 -2.39 -6.95 -12.48
N THR A 67 -3.05 -5.82 -12.77
CA THR A 67 -2.38 -4.56 -13.13
C THR A 67 -2.48 -3.53 -12.03
N THR A 68 -3.57 -3.59 -11.23
CA THR A 68 -3.90 -2.59 -10.22
C THR A 68 -4.30 -3.25 -8.90
N PHE A 69 -3.74 -2.75 -7.81
CA PHE A 69 -4.04 -3.19 -6.45
C PHE A 69 -4.37 -2.00 -5.54
N GLU A 70 -5.47 -2.09 -4.81
CA GLU A 70 -5.86 -1.09 -3.83
C GLU A 70 -6.09 -1.72 -2.46
N TYR A 71 -5.44 -1.17 -1.44
CA TYR A 71 -5.63 -1.58 -0.06
C TYR A 71 -5.94 -0.38 0.83
N ARG A 72 -7.00 -0.48 1.63
CA ARG A 72 -7.28 0.47 2.71
C ARG A 72 -7.55 -0.26 4.01
N GLY A 73 -6.60 -0.17 4.95
CA GLY A 73 -6.65 -0.87 6.22
C GLY A 73 -5.40 -0.56 7.07
N CYS A 74 -5.07 -1.43 8.01
CA CYS A 74 -3.93 -1.23 8.92
C CYS A 74 -2.61 -1.70 8.26
N PHE A 75 -1.49 -1.03 8.56
CA PHE A 75 -0.14 -1.36 8.08
C PHE A 75 0.45 -2.64 8.71
N LYS A 76 -0.36 -3.47 9.38
CA LYS A 76 0.04 -4.79 9.87
C LYS A 76 -0.25 -5.92 8.87
N VAL A 77 -0.86 -5.60 7.72
CA VAL A 77 -1.17 -6.61 6.70
C VAL A 77 0.09 -7.12 6.02
N ILE A 78 0.20 -8.42 5.84
CA ILE A 78 1.21 -9.05 5.00
C ILE A 78 0.66 -9.10 3.58
N ILE A 79 1.24 -8.30 2.68
CA ILE A 79 0.93 -8.36 1.25
C ILE A 79 2.00 -9.23 0.60
N ALA A 80 1.58 -10.24 -0.17
CA ALA A 80 2.46 -11.16 -0.88
C ALA A 80 1.99 -11.32 -2.32
N LEU A 81 2.21 -10.27 -3.13
CA LEU A 81 1.84 -10.23 -4.55
C LEU A 81 3.07 -10.33 -5.47
N HIS A 82 4.18 -10.89 -4.98
CA HIS A 82 5.44 -11.06 -5.71
C HIS A 82 5.30 -11.86 -7.02
N LYS A 83 4.31 -12.78 -7.12
CA LYS A 83 4.03 -13.54 -8.35
C LYS A 83 3.20 -12.76 -9.38
N CYS A 84 2.69 -11.57 -9.03
CA CYS A 84 1.87 -10.75 -9.92
C CYS A 84 2.75 -9.82 -10.75
N LEU A 85 3.51 -10.37 -11.70
CA LEU A 85 4.55 -9.65 -12.45
C LEU A 85 4.03 -8.48 -13.31
N LYS A 86 2.74 -8.47 -13.64
CA LYS A 86 2.08 -7.37 -14.37
C LYS A 86 1.53 -6.27 -13.47
N LEU A 87 1.69 -6.36 -12.15
CA LEU A 87 1.19 -5.37 -11.22
C LEU A 87 2.04 -4.09 -11.35
N LYS A 88 1.43 -3.03 -11.90
CA LYS A 88 2.11 -1.76 -12.19
C LYS A 88 1.72 -0.65 -11.24
N THR A 89 0.48 -0.69 -10.72
CA THR A 89 -0.07 0.39 -9.90
C THR A 89 -0.59 -0.17 -8.58
N ALA A 90 -0.18 0.46 -7.47
CA ALA A 90 -0.72 0.15 -6.17
C ALA A 90 -1.13 1.42 -5.40
N SER A 91 -2.23 1.34 -4.66
CA SER A 91 -2.65 2.39 -3.73
C SER A 91 -2.86 1.80 -2.34
N ILE A 92 -2.13 2.32 -1.34
CA ILE A 92 -2.17 1.87 0.05
C ILE A 92 -2.65 3.02 0.92
N ALA A 93 -3.68 2.79 1.71
CA ALA A 93 -4.22 3.78 2.63
C ALA A 93 -4.39 3.23 4.05
N SER A 94 -3.89 3.95 5.06
CA SER A 94 -4.21 3.68 6.46
C SER A 94 -4.80 4.89 7.17
N HIS A 95 -5.71 4.59 8.09
CA HIS A 95 -6.44 5.57 8.87
C HIS A 95 -5.67 6.11 10.05
N ILE A 96 -4.84 5.29 10.70
CA ILE A 96 -4.05 5.69 11.87
C ILE A 96 -2.89 4.71 12.03
N GLU A 97 -1.66 5.23 11.98
CA GLU A 97 -0.44 4.46 12.24
C GLU A 97 0.46 5.21 13.21
N ASP A 98 1.37 4.47 13.85
CA ASP A 98 2.37 5.04 14.75
C ASP A 98 3.58 5.59 13.98
N ASN A 99 3.96 4.95 12.87
CA ASN A 99 5.09 5.35 12.05
C ASN A 99 4.89 4.99 10.57
N LEU A 100 5.92 5.21 9.74
CA LEU A 100 5.94 4.87 8.30
C LEU A 100 6.81 3.65 7.97
N GLU A 101 7.29 2.92 8.97
CA GLU A 101 8.25 1.83 8.79
C GLU A 101 7.76 0.80 7.77
N TYR A 102 6.49 0.42 7.86
CA TYR A 102 5.85 -0.52 6.94
C TYR A 102 5.94 -0.11 5.46
N VAL A 103 5.94 1.19 5.16
CA VAL A 103 6.05 1.70 3.78
C VAL A 103 7.38 1.30 3.16
N PHE A 104 8.43 1.18 3.97
CA PHE A 104 9.80 0.93 3.53
C PHE A 104 10.31 -0.48 3.85
N THR A 105 9.59 -1.25 4.69
CA THR A 105 9.95 -2.63 5.03
C THR A 105 8.92 -3.65 4.54
N GLY A 106 7.63 -3.35 4.64
CA GLY A 106 6.56 -4.26 4.22
C GLY A 106 6.25 -4.18 2.73
N LEU A 107 6.02 -2.96 2.23
CA LEU A 107 5.59 -2.75 0.84
C LEU A 107 6.61 -3.21 -0.21
N PRO A 108 7.93 -2.95 -0.08
CA PRO A 108 8.91 -3.41 -1.07
C PRO A 108 8.90 -4.94 -1.26
N ASN A 109 8.69 -5.71 -0.17
CA ASN A 109 8.58 -7.16 -0.24
C ASN A 109 7.27 -7.64 -0.85
N GLY A 110 6.16 -6.96 -0.54
CA GLY A 110 4.84 -7.36 -1.00
C GLY A 110 4.51 -6.95 -2.43
N LEU A 111 5.09 -5.83 -2.87
CA LEU A 111 4.80 -5.14 -4.13
C LEU A 111 6.09 -4.80 -4.92
N PRO A 112 7.02 -5.76 -5.10
CA PRO A 112 8.36 -5.45 -5.58
C PRO A 112 8.39 -4.86 -7.01
N HIS A 113 7.42 -5.22 -7.85
CA HIS A 113 7.39 -4.88 -9.28
C HIS A 113 6.54 -3.64 -9.63
N VAL A 114 5.92 -3.00 -8.63
CA VAL A 114 5.08 -1.81 -8.85
C VAL A 114 5.90 -0.66 -9.39
N GLU A 115 5.38 0.03 -10.40
CA GLU A 115 5.99 1.23 -10.99
C GLU A 115 5.41 2.52 -10.40
N ARG A 116 4.11 2.50 -10.03
CA ARG A 116 3.40 3.64 -9.45
C ARG A 116 2.78 3.26 -8.11
N LEU A 117 3.24 3.89 -7.04
CA LEU A 117 2.73 3.68 -5.69
C LEU A 117 2.12 4.96 -5.16
N HIS A 118 0.87 4.88 -4.69
CA HIS A 118 0.22 5.94 -3.94
C HIS A 118 0.04 5.49 -2.49
N VAL A 119 0.56 6.26 -1.54
CA VAL A 119 0.44 6.00 -0.11
C VAL A 119 -0.32 7.15 0.53
N LYS A 120 -1.39 6.84 1.26
CA LYS A 120 -2.11 7.80 2.10
C LYS A 120 -2.13 7.32 3.54
N VAL A 121 -1.58 8.10 4.46
CA VAL A 121 -1.42 7.66 5.83
C VAL A 121 -1.65 8.80 6.80
N PHE A 122 -2.35 8.50 7.89
CA PHE A 122 -2.41 9.39 9.04
C PHE A 122 -1.51 8.84 10.15
N VAL A 123 -0.62 9.67 10.67
CA VAL A 123 0.39 9.29 11.67
C VAL A 123 0.10 10.00 12.99
N ARG A 124 -0.03 9.24 14.09
CA ARG A 124 -0.26 9.81 15.44
C ARG A 124 0.98 10.46 16.04
N THR A 125 2.13 9.81 15.90
CA THR A 125 3.38 10.19 16.58
C THR A 125 4.50 10.46 15.56
N GLN A 126 5.74 10.65 16.03
CA GLN A 126 6.85 10.90 15.11
C GLN A 126 7.03 9.71 14.17
N ILE A 127 7.53 9.96 12.96
CA ILE A 127 8.32 8.96 12.25
C ILE A 127 9.62 8.85 13.07
N PRO A 128 9.87 7.75 13.83
CA PRO A 128 11.15 7.59 14.50
C PRO A 128 12.26 7.63 13.45
N GLY A 129 13.47 8.04 13.83
CA GLY A 129 14.62 7.89 12.95
C GLY A 129 14.68 6.44 12.47
N PHE A 130 14.81 6.23 11.16
CA PHE A 130 14.85 4.89 10.61
C PHE A 130 16.05 4.15 11.20
N THR A 131 15.80 3.10 11.98
CA THR A 131 16.83 2.35 12.70
C THR A 131 17.44 1.23 11.85
N GLN A 132 16.79 0.88 10.73
CA GLN A 132 17.20 -0.18 9.81
C GLN A 132 17.31 0.38 8.40
N LEU A 133 18.15 -0.22 7.56
CA LEU A 133 18.19 0.12 6.14
C LEU A 133 16.83 -0.17 5.47
N PRO A 134 16.41 0.67 4.51
CA PRO A 134 15.17 0.44 3.81
C PRO A 134 15.30 -0.78 2.90
N LEU A 135 14.19 -1.49 2.71
CA LEU A 135 14.10 -2.43 1.61
C LEU A 135 13.88 -1.67 0.31
N LYS A 136 14.48 -2.17 -0.77
CA LYS A 136 14.49 -1.50 -2.06
C LYS A 136 13.34 -1.97 -2.92
N PHE A 137 12.56 -1.03 -3.44
CA PHE A 137 11.66 -1.31 -4.54
C PHE A 137 12.46 -1.62 -5.81
N ILE A 138 12.04 -2.64 -6.56
CA ILE A 138 12.76 -3.06 -7.76
C ILE A 138 12.46 -2.12 -8.93
N ASN A 139 11.20 -1.76 -9.12
CA ASN A 139 10.73 -1.05 -10.32
C ASN A 139 10.01 0.28 -10.02
N LEU A 140 10.03 0.77 -8.78
CA LEU A 140 9.25 1.95 -8.42
C LEU A 140 9.82 3.21 -9.08
N ARG A 141 9.01 3.86 -9.92
CA ARG A 141 9.36 5.08 -10.67
C ARG A 141 8.56 6.30 -10.27
N HIS A 142 7.33 6.10 -9.79
CA HIS A 142 6.45 7.19 -9.36
C HIS A 142 5.92 6.90 -7.96
N LEU A 143 6.17 7.81 -7.03
CA LEU A 143 5.71 7.71 -5.66
C LEU A 143 4.91 8.97 -5.29
N ILE A 144 3.63 8.78 -4.97
CA ILE A 144 2.80 9.81 -4.38
C ILE A 144 2.57 9.44 -2.92
N MET A 145 3.00 10.29 -1.99
CA MET A 145 2.82 10.08 -0.57
C MET A 145 2.06 11.25 0.05
N ARG A 146 0.91 10.95 0.66
CA ARG A 146 0.08 11.90 1.41
C ARG A 146 0.10 11.52 2.88
N ILE A 147 0.74 12.37 3.70
CA ILE A 147 0.91 12.14 5.12
C ILE A 147 0.12 13.19 5.90
N THR A 148 -0.74 12.75 6.80
CA THR A 148 -1.44 13.63 7.74
C THR A 148 -0.96 13.35 9.16
N PHE A 149 -0.47 14.36 9.86
CA PHE A 149 0.00 14.25 11.23
C PHE A 149 -1.05 14.74 12.23
N GLY A 150 -1.23 14.02 13.33
CA GLY A 150 -2.10 14.47 14.43
C GLY A 150 -1.61 15.72 15.19
N SER A 151 -0.34 16.12 15.05
CA SER A 151 0.24 17.26 15.78
C SER A 151 1.37 17.97 15.02
N ALA A 152 1.33 19.31 14.99
CA ALA A 152 2.23 20.20 14.23
C ALA A 152 3.70 20.22 14.69
N LYS A 153 4.01 19.79 15.91
CA LYS A 153 5.33 20.03 16.53
C LYS A 153 6.49 19.20 15.94
N ARG A 154 6.29 18.36 14.91
CA ARG A 154 7.08 17.10 14.83
C ARG A 154 7.64 16.64 13.49
N PHE A 155 7.34 17.24 12.33
CA PHE A 155 7.99 16.87 11.05
C PHE A 155 9.36 17.56 10.85
N GLY A 156 9.57 18.73 11.47
CA GLY A 156 10.60 19.67 11.05
C GLY A 156 12.06 19.33 11.35
N LYS A 157 12.36 18.35 12.23
CA LYS A 157 13.77 18.09 12.63
C LYS A 157 14.49 17.06 11.76
N ASN A 158 13.78 16.13 11.13
CA ASN A 158 14.39 14.99 10.41
C ASN A 158 13.88 14.83 8.96
N ALA A 159 13.17 15.81 8.40
CA ALA A 159 12.56 15.71 7.08
C ALA A 159 13.59 15.38 5.97
N VAL A 160 14.78 15.97 6.03
CA VAL A 160 15.88 15.68 5.06
C VAL A 160 16.34 14.23 5.15
N LEU A 161 16.54 13.71 6.36
CA LEU A 161 16.91 12.30 6.58
C LEU A 161 15.79 11.36 6.11
N GLN A 162 14.54 11.76 6.27
CA GLN A 162 13.40 10.97 5.82
C GLN A 162 13.27 10.92 4.30
N LEU A 163 13.55 12.04 3.62
CA LEU A 163 13.64 12.08 2.16
C LEU A 163 14.81 11.23 1.66
N ALA A 164 15.99 11.34 2.29
CA ALA A 164 17.15 10.51 1.93
C ALA A 164 16.85 9.02 2.06
N TYR A 165 16.17 8.61 3.14
CA TYR A 165 15.76 7.22 3.34
C TYR A 165 14.77 6.72 2.27
N LEU A 166 13.82 7.56 1.86
CA LEU A 166 12.88 7.25 0.79
C LEU A 166 13.61 7.08 -0.56
N LEU A 167 14.56 7.96 -0.86
CA LEU A 167 15.37 7.86 -2.08
C LEU A 167 16.24 6.59 -2.07
N GLU A 168 16.76 6.20 -0.91
CA GLU A 168 17.51 4.95 -0.76
C GLU A 168 16.62 3.71 -0.96
N ALA A 169 15.35 3.77 -0.52
CA ALA A 169 14.36 2.72 -0.72
C ALA A 169 13.87 2.60 -2.18
N ALA A 170 13.95 3.68 -2.96
CA ALA A 170 13.43 3.74 -4.33
C ALA A 170 14.52 4.25 -5.30
N PRO A 171 15.53 3.42 -5.62
CA PRO A 171 16.69 3.84 -6.41
C PRO A 171 16.37 4.20 -7.87
N LEU A 172 15.22 3.75 -8.40
CA LEU A 172 14.74 4.05 -9.76
C LEU A 172 13.64 5.11 -9.79
N LEU A 173 13.42 5.81 -8.68
CA LEU A 173 12.39 6.83 -8.58
C LEU A 173 12.71 7.95 -9.58
N VAL A 174 11.70 8.35 -10.36
CA VAL A 174 11.74 9.43 -11.36
C VAL A 174 10.90 10.61 -10.89
N ASP A 175 9.77 10.31 -10.25
CA ASP A 175 8.79 11.30 -9.80
C ASP A 175 8.40 11.01 -8.35
N LEU A 176 8.66 11.99 -7.49
CA LEU A 176 8.23 11.99 -6.10
C LEU A 176 7.28 13.16 -5.87
N HIS A 177 6.06 12.85 -5.45
CA HIS A 177 5.11 13.82 -4.95
C HIS A 177 4.85 13.57 -3.47
N LEU A 178 5.32 14.47 -2.62
CA LEU A 178 5.08 14.43 -1.18
C LEU A 178 4.10 15.55 -0.79
N ASP A 179 3.02 15.19 -0.10
CA ASP A 179 2.03 16.09 0.48
C ASP A 179 1.95 15.80 1.99
N VAL A 180 2.22 16.81 2.80
CA VAL A 180 2.26 16.72 4.26
C VAL A 180 1.27 17.70 4.85
N SER A 181 0.43 17.22 5.76
CA SER A 181 -0.64 18.01 6.39
C SER A 181 -0.71 17.74 7.89
N TYR A 182 -1.29 18.68 8.67
CA TYR A 182 -1.44 18.55 10.12
C TYR A 182 -2.89 18.77 10.56
N TYR A 183 -3.37 17.96 11.50
CA TYR A 183 -4.77 17.91 11.90
C TYR A 183 -5.22 19.05 12.86
N ALA A 184 -4.41 20.11 13.06
CA ALA A 184 -4.75 21.14 14.07
C ALA A 184 -4.64 22.61 13.65
N ILE A 185 -3.78 23.04 12.72
CA ILE A 185 -3.66 24.45 12.31
C ILE A 185 -3.09 24.48 10.89
N CYS A 186 -3.66 25.31 10.00
CA CYS A 186 -3.21 25.68 8.64
C CYS A 186 -2.48 24.58 7.83
N THR A 187 -3.08 24.17 6.71
CA THR A 187 -2.41 23.38 5.67
C THR A 187 -1.11 24.05 5.23
N PHE A 188 0.02 23.61 5.76
CA PHE A 188 1.33 23.83 5.13
C PHE A 188 1.52 22.73 4.10
N ILE A 189 1.17 23.00 2.85
CA ILE A 189 1.43 22.05 1.77
C ILE A 189 2.90 22.22 1.37
N LEU A 190 3.76 21.36 1.88
CA LEU A 190 5.12 21.25 1.35
C LEU A 190 5.06 20.39 0.09
N PHE A 191 4.88 21.00 -1.08
CA PHE A 191 5.08 20.30 -2.35
C PHE A 191 6.58 20.15 -2.59
N VAL A 192 7.10 18.95 -2.38
CA VAL A 192 8.40 18.56 -2.93
C VAL A 192 8.09 17.71 -4.16
N VAL A 193 8.27 18.30 -5.35
CA VAL A 193 8.37 17.56 -6.60
C VAL A 193 9.85 17.41 -6.89
N LEU A 194 10.39 16.23 -6.66
CA LEU A 194 11.74 15.87 -7.08
C LEU A 194 11.61 15.15 -8.43
N ASN A 195 11.94 15.86 -9.51
CA ASN A 195 12.26 15.23 -10.79
C ASN A 195 13.72 14.80 -10.73
N THR A 196 13.96 13.52 -10.49
CA THR A 196 15.29 12.92 -10.62
C THR A 196 15.56 12.74 -12.12
N LEU A 197 16.61 13.43 -12.59
CA LEU A 197 17.04 13.50 -14.00
C LEU A 197 17.22 12.13 -14.65
#